data_AF-A0A2S6GJ97-F1
#
_entry.id   AF-A0A2S6GJ97-F1
#
_cell.length_a   1.000
_cell.length_b   1.000
_cell.length_c   1.000
_cell.angle_alpha   90.00
_cell.angle_beta   90.00
_cell.angle_gamma   90.00
#
_symmetry.space_group_name_H-M   'P 1'
#
loop_
_entity.id
_entity.type
_entity.pdbx_description
1 polymer ?
#
loop_
_entity_poly.entity_id
_entity_poly.type
_entity_poly.pdbx_seq_one_letter_code
_entity_poly.pdbx_strand_id
1 'polypeptide(L)'
;MTVFDTLESAARSYSRSWPVVFHRARGAHLYTERGRPYLDFFAGAGALNYGHNEPSQKQALLEYLAADGITHSPDMFTAARREFLETFDELVLRPRAADYKMIFPGPGGANAVQAALTLARRVTGRTPVISFTRGFHGTSLGTLAASGDGRKRAAACLPLTNVIPMPYDGYLGTGKPDAASPSPSSPAPCAPTGATTHSRKPPANAATTSTRHCAAPPPPPQRASASAASSGAWTSAPRAAPEPPPRSAPPPSTAACSSPPPEHATKSSNSSHP
;
A
#
# COMPACT_ATOMS: atom_id res chain seq x y z
N MET A 1 -26.64 -19.14 2.78
CA MET A 1 -25.35 -18.55 3.19
C MET A 1 -24.36 -18.83 2.08
N THR A 2 -23.65 -17.80 1.63
CA THR A 2 -22.57 -17.89 0.63
C THR A 2 -21.23 -18.20 1.33
N VAL A 3 -20.18 -18.50 0.55
CA VAL A 3 -18.82 -18.67 1.09
C VAL A 3 -18.32 -17.40 1.81
N PHE A 4 -18.75 -16.23 1.34
CA PHE A 4 -18.45 -14.93 1.98
C PHE A 4 -19.14 -14.78 3.33
N ASP A 5 -20.31 -15.40 3.53
CA ASP A 5 -21.00 -15.36 4.82
C ASP A 5 -20.36 -16.25 5.86
N THR A 6 -19.76 -17.38 5.44
CA THR A 6 -19.22 -18.38 6.35
C THR A 6 -17.75 -18.18 6.66
N LEU A 7 -16.95 -17.71 5.69
CA LEU A 7 -15.50 -17.62 5.82
C LEU A 7 -14.95 -16.19 5.94
N GLU A 8 -15.66 -15.19 5.42
CA GLU A 8 -15.17 -13.81 5.46
C GLU A 8 -15.51 -13.13 6.79
N SER A 9 -14.56 -12.40 7.36
CA SER A 9 -14.75 -11.66 8.61
C SER A 9 -15.97 -10.74 8.57
N ALA A 10 -16.66 -10.63 9.71
CA ALA A 10 -17.76 -9.70 9.90
C ALA A 10 -17.32 -8.23 9.88
N ALA A 11 -16.02 -7.93 9.76
CA ALA A 11 -15.49 -6.56 9.65
C ALA A 11 -15.68 -5.92 8.25
N ARG A 12 -16.00 -6.71 7.20
CA ARG A 12 -16.11 -6.26 5.80
C ARG A 12 -17.07 -5.07 5.62
N SER A 13 -16.72 -4.05 4.84
CA SER A 13 -17.59 -2.86 4.66
C SER A 13 -18.28 -2.86 3.29
N TYR A 14 -17.51 -2.76 2.21
CA TYR A 14 -18.03 -2.53 0.86
C TYR A 14 -18.93 -3.67 0.35
N SER A 15 -18.61 -4.92 0.67
CA SER A 15 -19.41 -6.08 0.28
C SER A 15 -20.80 -6.13 0.92
N ARG A 16 -21.04 -5.36 2.00
CA ARG A 16 -22.40 -5.17 2.55
C ARG A 16 -23.22 -4.16 1.75
N SER A 17 -22.57 -3.12 1.24
CA SER A 17 -23.22 -2.09 0.40
C SER A 17 -23.45 -2.58 -1.02
N TRP A 18 -22.51 -3.38 -1.56
CA TRP A 18 -22.57 -3.94 -2.90
C TRP A 18 -22.39 -5.47 -2.83
N PRO A 19 -23.44 -6.23 -2.45
CA PRO A 19 -23.36 -7.68 -2.30
C PRO A 19 -23.43 -8.38 -3.68
N VAL A 20 -22.46 -8.09 -4.54
CA VAL A 20 -22.39 -8.54 -5.93
C VAL A 20 -20.98 -9.08 -6.22
N VAL A 21 -20.91 -10.19 -6.96
CA VAL A 21 -19.63 -10.78 -7.39
C VAL A 21 -19.25 -10.23 -8.76
N PHE A 22 -18.09 -9.58 -8.83
CA PHE A 22 -17.49 -9.04 -10.05
C PHE A 22 -16.34 -9.95 -10.51
N HIS A 23 -16.22 -10.17 -11.83
CA HIS A 23 -15.18 -11.05 -12.40
C HIS A 23 -14.26 -10.33 -13.39
N ARG A 24 -14.69 -9.20 -13.96
CA ARG A 24 -13.94 -8.46 -14.98
C ARG A 24 -14.13 -6.98 -14.80
N ALA A 25 -13.09 -6.21 -15.11
CA ALA A 25 -13.12 -4.75 -15.10
C ALA A 25 -12.23 -4.17 -16.20
N ARG A 26 -12.64 -3.05 -16.82
CA ARG A 26 -11.80 -2.29 -17.76
C ARG A 26 -12.25 -0.83 -17.79
N GLY A 27 -11.31 0.11 -17.71
CA GLY A 27 -11.62 1.53 -17.62
C GLY A 27 -12.53 1.80 -16.42
N ALA A 28 -13.65 2.48 -16.64
CA ALA A 28 -14.65 2.76 -15.60
C ALA A 28 -15.73 1.68 -15.45
N HIS A 29 -15.62 0.53 -16.10
CA HIS A 29 -16.67 -0.50 -16.08
C HIS A 29 -16.25 -1.76 -15.32
N LEU A 30 -17.16 -2.21 -14.44
CA LEU A 30 -17.11 -3.49 -13.74
C LEU A 30 -18.17 -4.42 -14.33
N TYR A 31 -17.89 -5.72 -14.38
CA TYR A 31 -18.81 -6.74 -14.91
C TYR A 31 -19.02 -7.85 -13.89
N THR A 32 -20.29 -8.13 -13.60
CA THR A 32 -20.65 -9.24 -12.72
C THR A 32 -20.44 -10.59 -13.41
N GLU A 33 -20.43 -11.68 -12.65
CA GLU A 33 -20.41 -13.05 -13.22
C GLU A 33 -21.59 -13.34 -14.15
N ARG A 34 -22.71 -12.63 -13.98
CA ARG A 34 -23.90 -12.69 -14.85
C ARG A 34 -23.81 -11.75 -16.05
N GLY A 35 -22.65 -11.14 -16.29
CA GLY A 35 -22.39 -10.24 -17.41
C GLY A 35 -22.97 -8.82 -17.26
N ARG A 36 -23.60 -8.48 -16.12
CA ARG A 36 -24.18 -7.14 -15.91
C ARG A 36 -23.06 -6.10 -15.75
N PRO A 37 -23.04 -5.03 -16.56
CA PRO A 37 -22.08 -3.94 -16.39
C PRO A 37 -22.51 -2.96 -15.29
N TYR A 38 -21.53 -2.37 -14.62
CA TYR A 38 -21.64 -1.30 -13.64
C TYR A 38 -20.65 -0.20 -14.01
N LEU A 39 -21.10 1.06 -13.94
CA LEU A 39 -20.22 2.22 -14.02
C LEU A 39 -19.63 2.49 -12.63
N ASP A 40 -18.30 2.48 -12.53
CA ASP A 40 -17.56 2.57 -11.27
C ASP A 40 -17.17 4.03 -10.96
N PHE A 41 -17.96 4.69 -10.12
CA PHE A 41 -17.63 6.01 -9.56
C PHE A 41 -16.89 5.91 -8.22
N PHE A 42 -16.64 4.70 -7.73
CA PHE A 42 -15.89 4.46 -6.50
C PHE A 42 -14.38 4.38 -6.77
N ALA A 43 -13.98 3.85 -7.94
CA ALA A 43 -12.60 3.79 -8.43
C ALA A 43 -11.59 3.28 -7.38
N GLY A 44 -12.01 2.29 -6.58
CA GLY A 44 -11.19 1.73 -5.50
C GLY A 44 -10.84 2.74 -4.41
N ALA A 45 -11.79 3.59 -4.01
CA ALA A 45 -11.57 4.74 -3.12
C ALA A 45 -10.48 5.69 -3.65
N GLY A 46 -10.44 5.91 -4.97
CA GLY A 46 -9.49 6.79 -5.66
C GLY A 46 -8.13 6.16 -5.99
N ALA A 47 -7.94 4.86 -5.75
CA ALA A 47 -6.70 4.17 -6.13
C ALA A 47 -6.55 4.00 -7.66
N LEU A 48 -7.67 4.03 -8.40
CA LEU A 48 -7.73 3.72 -9.83
C LEU A 48 -7.98 4.96 -10.69
N ASN A 49 -7.16 6.00 -10.54
CA ASN A 49 -7.30 7.25 -11.32
C ASN A 49 -7.22 7.03 -12.85
N TYR A 50 -6.55 5.97 -13.30
CA TYR A 50 -6.45 5.59 -14.72
C TYR A 50 -7.47 4.50 -15.11
N GLY A 51 -8.40 4.17 -14.21
CA GLY A 51 -9.36 3.08 -14.39
C GLY A 51 -8.76 1.68 -14.22
N HIS A 52 -9.63 0.67 -14.33
CA HIS A 52 -9.24 -0.73 -14.22
C HIS A 52 -8.47 -1.19 -15.46
N ASN A 53 -7.33 -1.88 -15.26
CA ASN A 53 -6.58 -2.54 -16.33
C ASN A 53 -6.29 -1.62 -17.52
N GLU A 54 -5.75 -0.43 -17.25
CA GLU A 54 -5.30 0.50 -18.28
C GLU A 54 -4.32 -0.23 -19.23
N PRO A 55 -4.54 -0.20 -20.56
CA PRO A 55 -3.78 -1.03 -21.50
C PRO A 55 -2.25 -0.87 -21.42
N SER A 56 -1.73 0.34 -21.30
CA SER A 56 -0.28 0.58 -21.25
C SER A 56 0.35 0.04 -19.97
N GLN A 57 -0.30 0.26 -18.81
CA GLN A 57 0.14 -0.25 -17.52
C GLN A 57 0.05 -1.78 -17.45
N LYS A 58 -1.03 -2.36 -17.99
CA LYS A 58 -1.20 -3.81 -18.06
C LYS A 58 -0.08 -4.44 -18.90
N GLN A 59 0.23 -3.87 -20.05
CA GLN A 59 1.26 -4.41 -20.94
C GLN A 59 2.64 -4.36 -20.28
N ALA A 60 3.02 -3.22 -19.70
CA ALA A 60 4.30 -3.07 -18.99
C ALA A 60 4.47 -4.07 -17.84
N LEU A 61 3.40 -4.32 -17.06
CA LEU A 61 3.43 -5.33 -16.00
C LEU A 61 3.63 -6.75 -16.56
N LEU A 62 2.94 -7.10 -17.65
CA LEU A 62 3.07 -8.43 -18.26
C LEU A 62 4.48 -8.66 -18.82
N GLU A 63 5.08 -7.64 -19.44
CA GLU A 63 6.44 -7.68 -19.96
C GLU A 63 7.47 -7.87 -18.84
N TYR A 64 7.33 -7.11 -17.74
CA TYR A 64 8.21 -7.25 -16.58
C TYR A 64 8.20 -8.67 -16.01
N LEU A 65 7.02 -9.28 -15.90
CA LEU A 65 6.86 -10.65 -15.40
C LEU A 65 7.39 -11.69 -16.40
N ALA A 66 7.13 -11.50 -17.70
CA ALA A 66 7.60 -12.41 -18.75
C ALA A 66 9.14 -12.41 -18.88
N ALA A 67 9.80 -11.36 -18.42
CA ALA A 67 11.26 -11.23 -18.37
C ALA A 67 11.89 -11.74 -17.06
N ASP A 68 11.14 -12.46 -16.21
CA ASP A 68 11.57 -12.92 -14.88
C ASP A 68 12.06 -11.77 -13.97
N GLY A 69 11.44 -10.60 -14.09
CA GLY A 69 11.77 -9.42 -13.31
C GLY A 69 11.69 -9.67 -11.80
N ILE A 70 12.65 -9.16 -11.05
CA ILE A 70 12.71 -9.33 -9.59
C ILE A 70 11.44 -8.76 -8.92
N THR A 71 10.67 -9.61 -8.25
CA THR A 71 9.37 -9.22 -7.67
C THR A 71 9.47 -8.67 -6.25
N HIS A 72 10.46 -9.10 -5.47
CA HIS A 72 10.67 -8.67 -4.09
C HIS A 72 12.16 -8.59 -3.76
N SER A 73 12.62 -7.39 -3.37
CA SER A 73 14.05 -7.08 -3.28
C SER A 73 14.41 -6.22 -2.07
N PRO A 74 13.84 -6.47 -0.88
CA PRO A 74 13.81 -5.57 0.28
C PRO A 74 14.32 -4.13 0.04
N ASP A 75 15.56 -3.82 0.40
CA ASP A 75 16.23 -2.54 0.12
C ASP A 75 17.40 -2.66 -0.89
N MET A 76 17.43 -3.75 -1.66
CA MET A 76 18.37 -3.90 -2.77
C MET A 76 18.06 -2.86 -3.86
N PHE A 77 19.09 -2.43 -4.56
CA PHE A 77 18.91 -1.65 -5.78
C PHE A 77 18.44 -2.56 -6.92
N THR A 78 17.43 -2.11 -7.65
CA THR A 78 16.89 -2.81 -8.83
C THR A 78 16.80 -1.86 -10.01
N ALA A 79 16.81 -2.40 -11.24
CA ALA A 79 16.62 -1.61 -12.45
C ALA A 79 15.27 -0.86 -12.42
N ALA A 80 14.19 -1.55 -12.02
CA ALA A 80 12.87 -0.93 -11.88
C ALA A 80 12.83 0.21 -10.85
N ARG A 81 13.50 0.08 -9.70
CA ARG A 81 13.57 1.15 -8.68
C ARG A 81 14.35 2.36 -9.19
N ARG A 82 15.44 2.14 -9.93
CA ARG A 82 16.20 3.23 -10.58
C ARG A 82 15.33 3.97 -11.59
N GLU A 83 14.72 3.23 -12.52
CA GLU A 83 13.86 3.79 -13.56
C GLU A 83 12.69 4.60 -12.96
N PHE A 84 12.05 4.08 -11.90
CA PHE A 84 11.01 4.81 -11.17
C PHE A 84 11.54 6.14 -10.59
N LEU A 85 12.69 6.13 -9.92
CA LEU A 85 13.26 7.33 -9.31
C LEU A 85 13.63 8.38 -10.36
N GLU A 86 14.27 7.96 -11.45
CA GLU A 86 14.65 8.84 -12.57
C GLU A 86 13.41 9.43 -13.25
N THR A 87 12.40 8.59 -13.54
CA THR A 87 11.15 9.02 -14.17
C THR A 87 10.35 9.98 -13.28
N PHE A 88 10.24 9.68 -11.98
CA PHE A 88 9.51 10.53 -11.05
C PHE A 88 10.21 11.88 -10.85
N ASP A 89 11.54 11.89 -10.80
CA ASP A 89 12.30 13.14 -10.78
C ASP A 89 12.04 13.99 -12.03
N GLU A 90 12.13 13.36 -13.22
CA GLU A 90 11.91 14.03 -14.52
C GLU A 90 10.51 14.59 -14.70
N LEU A 91 9.49 13.79 -14.42
CA LEU A 91 8.11 14.14 -14.74
C LEU A 91 7.40 14.87 -13.59
N VAL A 92 7.85 14.66 -12.35
CA VAL A 92 7.16 15.18 -11.16
C VAL A 92 7.95 16.26 -10.44
N LEU A 93 9.18 15.96 -9.99
CA LEU A 93 9.92 16.85 -9.08
C LEU A 93 10.55 18.04 -9.80
N ARG A 94 11.36 17.81 -10.85
CA ARG A 94 12.06 18.87 -11.59
C ARG A 94 11.11 19.93 -12.18
N PRO A 95 9.99 19.58 -12.84
CA PRO A 95 9.06 20.58 -13.38
C PRO A 95 8.38 21.44 -12.31
N ARG A 96 8.39 21.00 -11.05
CA ARG A 96 7.79 21.69 -9.91
C ARG A 96 8.84 22.36 -8.99
N ALA A 97 10.12 22.33 -9.38
CA ALA A 97 11.24 22.80 -8.58
C ALA A 97 11.23 22.22 -7.14
N ALA A 98 10.80 20.96 -7.00
CA ALA A 98 10.62 20.31 -5.71
C ALA A 98 11.88 19.52 -5.31
N ASP A 99 12.58 19.98 -4.27
CA ASP A 99 13.75 19.29 -3.71
C ASP A 99 13.33 18.28 -2.65
N TYR A 100 12.97 17.07 -3.08
CA TYR A 100 12.56 15.97 -2.21
C TYR A 100 13.39 14.71 -2.41
N LYS A 101 13.62 13.99 -1.31
CA LYS A 101 14.15 12.62 -1.32
C LYS A 101 13.02 11.63 -1.06
N MET A 102 13.16 10.42 -1.61
CA MET A 102 12.16 9.35 -1.44
C MET A 102 12.57 8.32 -0.41
N ILE A 103 11.58 7.88 0.37
CA ILE A 103 11.63 6.71 1.25
C ILE A 103 10.52 5.75 0.82
N PHE A 104 10.80 4.45 0.84
CA PHE A 104 9.86 3.39 0.45
C PHE A 104 9.43 2.60 1.69
N PRO A 105 8.40 3.05 2.43
CA PRO A 105 7.83 2.29 3.54
C PRO A 105 7.04 1.08 3.02
N GLY A 106 6.45 0.29 3.93
CA GLY A 106 5.50 -0.77 3.53
C GLY A 106 4.38 -0.24 2.61
N PRO A 107 3.80 -1.08 1.73
CA PRO A 107 2.94 -0.66 0.61
C PRO A 107 1.51 -0.30 1.05
N GLY A 108 1.36 0.58 2.03
CA GLY A 108 0.08 1.04 2.56
C GLY A 108 0.13 2.49 3.01
N GLY A 109 -0.98 3.21 2.86
CA GLY A 109 -1.07 4.63 3.25
C GLY A 109 -0.74 4.85 4.74
N ALA A 110 -1.13 3.92 5.62
CA ALA A 110 -0.80 4.00 7.03
C ALA A 110 0.71 3.84 7.30
N ASN A 111 1.43 3.02 6.52
CA ASN A 111 2.89 2.91 6.63
C ASN A 111 3.58 4.19 6.19
N ALA A 112 3.08 4.84 5.13
CA ALA A 112 3.58 6.14 4.67
C ALA A 112 3.41 7.23 5.73
N VAL A 113 2.21 7.36 6.32
CA VAL A 113 1.97 8.32 7.40
C VAL A 113 2.82 7.99 8.63
N GLN A 114 2.94 6.72 9.00
CA GLN A 114 3.75 6.32 10.15
C GLN A 114 5.24 6.65 9.96
N ALA A 115 5.78 6.45 8.75
CA ALA A 115 7.14 6.86 8.41
C ALA A 115 7.32 8.38 8.51
N ALA A 116 6.35 9.16 8.00
CA ALA A 116 6.36 10.61 8.07
C ALA A 116 6.31 11.14 9.53
N LEU A 117 5.42 10.59 10.36
CA LEU A 117 5.31 10.96 11.78
C LEU A 117 6.60 10.61 12.53
N THR A 118 7.18 9.43 12.27
CA THR A 118 8.44 9.00 12.87
C THR A 118 9.59 9.93 12.47
N LEU A 119 9.68 10.29 11.18
CA LEU A 119 10.71 11.20 10.67
C LEU A 119 10.58 12.59 11.31
N ALA A 120 9.37 13.15 11.34
CA ALA A 120 9.12 14.47 11.93
C ALA A 120 9.52 14.51 13.42
N ARG A 121 9.16 13.48 14.19
CA ARG A 121 9.56 13.35 15.60
C ARG A 121 11.08 13.24 15.75
N ARG A 122 11.74 12.42 14.92
CA ARG A 122 13.19 12.21 14.97
C ARG A 122 13.98 13.48 14.65
N VAL A 123 13.51 14.26 13.68
CA VAL A 123 14.17 15.51 13.26
C VAL A 123 13.92 16.65 14.25
N THR A 124 12.70 16.77 14.78
CA THR A 124 12.34 17.90 15.66
C THR A 124 12.62 17.66 17.15
N GLY A 125 12.75 16.39 17.56
CA GLY A 125 12.80 16.00 18.98
C GLY A 125 11.46 16.18 19.72
N ARG A 126 10.38 16.52 19.01
CA ARG A 126 9.05 16.77 19.59
C ARG A 126 8.17 15.55 19.39
N THR A 127 7.42 15.16 20.42
CA THR A 127 6.46 14.06 20.37
C THR A 127 5.05 14.44 19.91
N PRO A 128 4.44 15.59 20.30
CA PRO A 128 3.07 15.89 19.92
C PRO A 128 2.96 16.28 18.45
N VAL A 129 1.89 15.81 17.81
CA VAL A 129 1.53 16.16 16.42
C VAL A 129 0.15 16.77 16.42
N ILE A 130 -0.03 17.86 15.68
CA ILE A 130 -1.37 18.45 15.47
C ILE A 130 -2.06 17.67 14.35
N SER A 131 -3.31 17.27 14.58
CA SER A 131 -4.18 16.75 13.53
C SER A 131 -5.52 17.50 13.52
N PHE A 132 -6.19 17.51 12.37
CA PHE A 132 -7.43 18.26 12.21
C PHE A 132 -8.65 17.35 12.31
N THR A 133 -9.76 17.91 12.81
CA THR A 133 -11.05 17.22 12.85
C THR A 133 -11.46 16.78 11.44
N ARG A 134 -12.16 15.64 11.35
CA ARG A 134 -12.53 14.95 10.09
C ARG A 134 -11.34 14.43 9.24
N GLY A 135 -10.09 14.64 9.66
CA GLY A 135 -8.91 14.06 9.00
C GLY A 135 -8.89 12.52 9.05
N PHE A 136 -8.33 11.88 8.03
CA PHE A 136 -8.13 10.43 7.99
C PHE A 136 -6.71 10.09 7.57
N HIS A 137 -5.99 9.36 8.42
CA HIS A 137 -4.57 9.09 8.27
C HIS A 137 -4.20 7.60 8.34
N GLY A 138 -5.18 6.74 8.61
CA GLY A 138 -5.00 5.30 8.67
C GLY A 138 -5.65 4.67 9.90
N THR A 139 -5.53 3.34 10.01
CA THR A 139 -6.15 2.54 11.07
C THR A 139 -5.12 1.79 11.92
N SER A 140 -3.82 1.93 11.65
CA SER A 140 -2.76 1.45 12.55
C SER A 140 -2.68 2.37 13.76
N LEU A 141 -2.32 1.87 14.95
CA LEU A 141 -2.40 2.65 16.20
C LEU A 141 -1.76 4.05 16.12
N GLY A 142 -0.56 4.16 15.51
CA GLY A 142 0.13 5.44 15.34
C GLY A 142 -0.58 6.42 14.40
N THR A 143 -1.24 5.93 13.35
CA THR A 143 -1.96 6.75 12.38
C THR A 143 -3.42 7.00 12.75
N LEU A 144 -4.00 6.06 13.49
CA LEU A 144 -5.33 6.14 14.07
C LEU A 144 -5.38 7.22 15.15
N ALA A 145 -4.30 7.41 15.92
CA ALA A 145 -4.17 8.53 16.84
C ALA A 145 -4.29 9.89 16.13
N ALA A 146 -3.80 10.01 14.90
CA ALA A 146 -3.90 11.21 14.08
C ALA A 146 -5.25 11.37 13.37
N SER A 147 -6.05 10.31 13.24
CA SER A 147 -7.33 10.34 12.54
C SER A 147 -8.46 10.94 13.38
N GLY A 148 -9.40 11.67 12.77
CA GLY A 148 -10.46 12.41 13.46
C GLY A 148 -11.77 11.66 13.68
N ASP A 149 -11.96 10.47 13.09
CA ASP A 149 -13.19 9.67 13.22
C ASP A 149 -13.24 8.96 14.58
N GLY A 150 -14.11 9.44 15.48
CA GLY A 150 -14.25 8.90 16.84
C GLY A 150 -14.61 7.42 16.90
N ARG A 151 -15.44 6.93 15.97
CA ARG A 151 -15.84 5.51 15.91
C ARG A 151 -14.65 4.63 15.55
N LYS A 152 -13.85 5.03 14.56
CA LYS A 152 -12.62 4.31 14.18
C LYS A 152 -11.59 4.35 15.32
N ARG A 153 -11.45 5.49 16.00
CA ARG A 153 -10.56 5.63 17.16
C ARG A 153 -10.96 4.72 18.32
N ALA A 154 -12.25 4.61 18.62
CA ALA A 154 -12.76 3.72 19.66
C ALA A 154 -12.41 2.24 19.42
N ALA A 155 -12.32 1.82 18.15
CA ALA A 155 -11.91 0.46 17.79
C ALA A 155 -10.46 0.12 18.18
N ALA A 156 -9.63 1.10 18.57
CA ALA A 156 -8.28 0.84 19.08
C ALA A 156 -8.28 0.08 20.42
N CYS A 157 -9.36 0.18 21.21
CA CYS A 157 -9.46 -0.37 22.56
C CYS A 157 -8.31 0.02 23.51
N LEU A 158 -7.60 1.12 23.22
CA LEU A 158 -6.51 1.65 24.03
C LEU A 158 -6.39 3.17 23.88
N PRO A 159 -5.79 3.86 24.86
CA PRO A 159 -5.58 5.30 24.78
C PRO A 159 -4.69 5.70 23.59
N LEU A 160 -5.20 6.58 22.73
CA LEU A 160 -4.45 7.15 21.61
C LEU A 160 -3.82 8.48 22.05
N THR A 161 -2.49 8.49 22.19
CA THR A 161 -1.72 9.60 22.78
C THR A 161 -0.83 10.32 21.76
N ASN A 162 -0.20 11.43 22.17
CA ASN A 162 0.76 12.21 21.37
C ASN A 162 0.20 12.84 20.09
N VAL A 163 -1.12 13.09 20.06
CA VAL A 163 -1.80 13.87 19.03
C VAL A 163 -2.69 14.91 19.69
N ILE A 164 -2.60 16.15 19.21
CA ILE A 164 -3.44 17.27 19.63
C ILE A 164 -4.47 17.52 18.52
N PRO A 165 -5.75 17.21 18.73
CA PRO A 165 -6.79 17.50 17.74
C PRO A 165 -7.08 19.00 17.70
N MET A 166 -7.11 19.58 16.51
CA MET A 166 -7.51 20.97 16.25
C MET A 166 -8.75 21.00 15.34
N PRO A 167 -9.67 21.94 15.53
CA PRO A 167 -10.80 22.09 14.63
C PRO A 167 -10.31 22.43 13.21
N TYR A 168 -10.78 21.67 12.22
CA TYR A 168 -10.72 22.10 10.83
C TYR A 168 -11.72 23.25 10.60
N ASP A 169 -11.52 24.02 9.54
CA ASP A 169 -12.30 25.23 9.25
C ASP A 169 -13.84 25.05 9.44
N GLY A 170 -14.45 25.99 10.15
CA GLY A 170 -15.88 26.00 10.47
C GLY A 170 -16.37 24.89 11.40
N TYR A 171 -15.51 24.02 11.94
CA TYR A 171 -15.93 22.82 12.68
C TYR A 171 -16.76 23.09 13.94
N LEU A 172 -16.51 24.20 14.63
CA LEU A 172 -17.27 24.59 15.82
C LEU A 172 -18.58 25.35 15.46
N GLY A 173 -18.81 25.61 14.16
CA GLY A 173 -19.90 26.41 13.65
C GLY A 173 -19.86 27.87 14.10
N THR A 174 -20.64 28.73 13.45
CA THR A 174 -21.04 30.04 13.99
C THR A 174 -22.16 29.89 15.04
N GLY A 175 -22.24 28.77 15.78
CA GLY A 175 -23.28 28.48 16.76
C GLY A 175 -24.40 27.52 16.35
N LYS A 176 -24.23 26.69 15.30
CA LYS A 176 -25.11 25.53 15.03
C LYS A 176 -24.33 24.24 15.22
N PRO A 177 -24.79 23.30 16.06
CA PRO A 177 -24.11 22.02 16.25
C PRO A 177 -24.24 21.18 14.98
N ASP A 178 -23.11 20.97 14.30
CA ASP A 178 -23.01 19.98 13.24
C ASP A 178 -23.29 18.58 13.83
N ALA A 179 -24.01 17.74 13.10
CA ALA A 179 -24.27 16.33 13.44
C ALA A 179 -22.99 15.46 13.54
N ALA A 180 -21.82 16.05 13.29
CA ALA A 180 -20.49 15.46 13.45
C ALA A 180 -19.71 16.03 14.64
N SER A 181 -20.37 16.75 15.56
CA SER A 181 -19.78 17.15 16.84
C SER A 181 -19.33 15.87 17.57
N PRO A 182 -18.06 15.75 17.99
CA PRO A 182 -17.62 14.60 18.74
C PRO A 182 -18.25 14.78 20.13
N SER A 183 -19.27 13.98 20.43
CA SER A 183 -19.59 13.70 21.82
C SER A 183 -18.28 13.27 22.50
N PRO A 184 -17.99 13.73 23.73
CA PRO A 184 -16.96 13.10 24.55
C PRO A 184 -17.45 11.69 24.86
N SER A 185 -17.35 10.79 23.88
CA SER A 185 -17.67 9.41 24.07
C SER A 185 -16.60 8.88 25.00
N SER A 186 -16.98 8.63 26.25
CA SER A 186 -16.35 7.58 27.06
C SER A 186 -15.99 6.43 26.12
N PRO A 187 -14.77 5.88 26.20
CA PRO A 187 -14.37 4.79 25.32
C PRO A 187 -15.47 3.73 25.40
N ALA A 188 -16.13 3.46 24.26
CA ALA A 188 -17.01 2.31 24.18
C ALA A 188 -16.16 1.13 24.69
N PRO A 189 -16.66 0.34 25.66
CA PRO A 189 -15.89 -0.78 26.16
C PRO A 189 -15.46 -1.62 24.96
N CYS A 190 -14.28 -2.20 25.04
CA CYS A 190 -13.81 -3.18 24.05
C CYS A 190 -14.69 -4.43 24.17
N ALA A 191 -15.96 -4.30 23.78
CA ALA A 191 -16.94 -5.35 23.82
C ALA A 191 -16.74 -6.15 22.54
N PRO A 192 -16.61 -7.49 22.62
CA PRO A 192 -16.62 -8.31 21.43
C PRO A 192 -17.93 -8.05 20.69
N THR A 193 -17.86 -7.47 19.50
CA THR A 193 -19.02 -7.29 18.64
C THR A 193 -19.53 -8.66 18.22
N GLY A 194 -20.56 -9.15 18.90
CA GLY A 194 -21.47 -10.19 18.43
C GLY A 194 -20.85 -11.55 18.13
N ALA A 195 -20.52 -12.32 19.17
CA ALA A 195 -20.86 -13.73 19.12
C ALA A 195 -22.39 -13.80 19.23
N THR A 196 -23.10 -13.85 18.10
CA THR A 196 -24.48 -14.33 18.09
C THR A 196 -24.44 -15.78 18.56
N THR A 197 -24.68 -15.98 19.85
CA THR A 197 -25.11 -17.28 20.38
C THR A 197 -26.44 -17.58 19.73
N HIS A 198 -26.42 -18.28 18.59
CA HIS A 198 -27.57 -19.08 18.22
C HIS A 198 -27.76 -20.06 19.37
N SER A 199 -28.76 -19.79 20.21
CA SER A 199 -29.27 -20.72 21.20
C SER A 199 -29.70 -21.97 20.45
N ARG A 200 -28.79 -22.94 20.32
CA ARG A 200 -29.12 -24.29 19.90
C ARG A 200 -29.92 -24.89 21.04
N LYS A 201 -31.24 -24.94 20.86
CA LYS A 201 -32.13 -25.78 21.66
C LYS A 201 -31.56 -27.21 21.61
N PRO A 202 -31.19 -27.84 22.74
CA PRO A 202 -30.65 -29.19 22.71
C PRO A 202 -31.75 -30.17 22.25
N PRO A 203 -31.44 -31.16 21.42
CA PRO A 203 -32.39 -32.23 21.12
C PRO A 203 -32.66 -33.04 22.40
N ALA A 204 -33.93 -33.33 22.63
CA ALA A 204 -34.38 -34.27 23.65
C ALA A 204 -33.88 -35.68 23.28
N ASN A 205 -32.82 -36.12 23.95
CA ASN A 205 -32.54 -37.52 24.33
C ASN A 205 -31.13 -37.57 24.94
N ALA A 206 -31.06 -37.30 26.24
CA ALA A 206 -29.86 -37.55 27.04
C ALA A 206 -29.88 -39.01 27.48
N ALA A 207 -29.11 -39.86 26.81
CA ALA A 207 -28.67 -41.14 27.35
C ALA A 207 -27.39 -40.90 28.16
N THR A 208 -27.42 -41.31 29.42
CA THR A 208 -26.36 -41.21 30.41
C THR A 208 -25.14 -42.02 29.96
N THR A 209 -23.97 -41.40 29.84
CA THR A 209 -22.70 -42.15 29.81
C THR A 209 -21.64 -41.37 30.57
N SER A 210 -21.15 -42.01 31.64
CA SER A 210 -20.07 -41.54 32.50
C SER A 210 -18.75 -41.54 31.75
N THR A 211 -18.10 -40.38 31.64
CA THR A 211 -16.71 -40.27 31.18
C THR A 211 -15.82 -39.76 32.29
N ARG A 212 -14.93 -40.66 32.75
CA ARG A 212 -13.83 -40.40 33.68
C ARG A 212 -12.88 -39.36 33.11
N HIS A 213 -12.44 -38.43 33.95
CA HIS A 213 -11.40 -37.44 33.64
C HIS A 213 -10.04 -38.13 33.40
N CYS A 214 -9.46 -37.93 32.22
CA CYS A 214 -8.02 -38.14 31.99
C CYS A 214 -7.35 -36.77 31.93
N ALA A 215 -6.34 -36.57 32.79
CA ALA A 215 -5.52 -35.37 32.82
C ALA A 215 -4.61 -35.30 31.58
N ALA A 216 -4.47 -34.12 30.99
CA ALA A 216 -3.56 -33.87 29.88
C ALA A 216 -2.09 -33.82 30.37
N PRO A 217 -1.12 -34.35 29.60
CA PRO A 217 0.30 -34.27 29.95
C PRO A 217 0.88 -32.85 29.71
N PRO A 218 1.96 -32.47 30.44
CA PRO A 218 2.56 -31.14 30.35
C PRO A 218 3.30 -30.90 29.03
N PRO A 219 3.45 -29.63 28.60
CA PRO A 219 4.13 -29.29 27.35
C PRO A 219 5.66 -29.49 27.42
N PRO A 220 6.32 -29.79 26.29
CA PRO A 220 7.77 -29.98 26.23
C PRO A 220 8.56 -28.67 26.39
N PRO A 221 9.84 -28.73 26.81
CA PRO A 221 10.65 -27.55 27.12
C PRO A 221 11.02 -26.74 25.87
N GLN A 222 10.94 -25.41 25.98
CA GLN A 222 11.32 -24.48 24.92
C GLN A 222 12.84 -24.40 24.77
N ARG A 223 13.35 -24.61 23.54
CA ARG A 223 14.73 -24.29 23.17
C ARG A 223 14.87 -22.78 22.98
N ALA A 224 15.80 -22.18 23.72
CA ALA A 224 16.24 -20.81 23.52
C ALA A 224 16.85 -20.65 22.11
N SER A 225 16.29 -19.74 21.31
CA SER A 225 16.97 -19.20 20.13
C SER A 225 17.48 -17.81 20.50
N ALA A 226 18.77 -17.59 20.26
CA ALA A 226 19.48 -16.39 20.63
C ALA A 226 19.00 -15.19 19.80
N SER A 227 18.68 -14.12 20.52
CA SER A 227 18.49 -12.77 20.03
C SER A 227 19.78 -12.27 19.35
N ALA A 228 19.72 -11.92 18.07
CA ALA A 228 20.67 -11.02 17.43
C ALA A 228 20.06 -9.61 17.39
N ALA A 229 20.28 -8.86 18.47
CA ALA A 229 20.12 -7.41 18.46
C ALA A 229 21.27 -6.82 17.62
N SER A 230 20.94 -6.11 16.53
CA SER A 230 21.90 -5.23 15.86
C SER A 230 21.59 -3.79 16.27
N SER A 231 22.28 -3.34 17.31
CA SER A 231 22.46 -1.93 17.64
C SER A 231 23.45 -1.32 16.66
N GLY A 232 22.95 -0.76 15.55
CA GLY A 232 23.73 0.06 14.63
C GLY A 232 23.71 1.53 15.06
N ALA A 233 24.70 1.94 15.84
CA ALA A 233 24.98 3.33 16.18
C ALA A 233 25.21 4.16 14.89
N TRP A 234 24.48 5.26 14.75
CA TRP A 234 24.68 6.25 13.69
C TRP A 234 25.75 7.26 14.13
N THR A 235 27.02 6.98 13.85
CA THR A 235 28.08 8.00 13.84
C THR A 235 29.13 7.68 12.77
N SER A 236 29.16 8.45 11.68
CA SER A 236 30.39 8.69 10.91
C SER A 236 30.23 9.94 10.02
N ALA A 237 31.12 10.90 10.23
CA ALA A 237 31.41 12.02 9.34
C ALA A 237 32.02 11.52 8.00
N PRO A 238 32.01 12.31 6.92
CA PRO A 238 32.34 11.82 5.57
C PRO A 238 33.85 11.57 5.41
N ARG A 239 34.19 10.38 4.88
CA ARG A 239 35.53 10.03 4.41
C ARG A 239 35.57 10.30 2.90
N ALA A 240 36.57 11.05 2.43
CA ALA A 240 36.76 11.40 1.03
C ALA A 240 36.91 10.15 0.13
N ALA A 241 36.34 10.21 -1.08
CA ALA A 241 36.42 9.15 -2.08
C ALA A 241 37.82 9.07 -2.70
N PRO A 242 38.35 7.88 -3.04
CA PRO A 242 39.60 7.74 -3.77
C PRO A 242 39.41 8.03 -5.27
N GLU A 243 40.42 8.66 -5.89
CA GLU A 243 40.48 8.96 -7.33
C GLU A 243 40.46 7.70 -8.21
N PRO A 244 39.92 7.80 -9.45
CA PRO A 244 39.95 6.69 -10.41
C PRO A 244 41.34 6.54 -11.07
N PRO A 245 41.75 5.32 -11.46
CA PRO A 245 43.02 5.07 -12.14
C PRO A 245 43.04 5.60 -13.59
N PRO A 246 44.23 5.90 -14.15
CA PRO A 246 44.37 6.50 -15.48
C PRO A 246 43.98 5.52 -16.60
N ARG A 247 43.38 6.07 -17.68
CA ARG A 247 42.94 5.33 -18.87
C ARG A 247 44.13 4.78 -19.65
N SER A 248 44.07 3.50 -20.03
CA SER A 248 45.01 2.85 -20.94
C SER A 248 44.82 3.32 -22.39
N ALA A 249 45.93 3.49 -23.11
CA ALA A 249 45.98 3.92 -24.51
C ALA A 249 45.46 2.82 -25.47
N PRO A 250 44.90 3.18 -26.65
CA PRO A 250 44.42 2.20 -27.62
C PRO A 250 45.58 1.57 -28.44
N PRO A 251 45.43 0.31 -28.90
CA PRO A 251 46.43 -0.35 -29.75
C PRO A 251 46.42 0.19 -31.21
N PRO A 252 47.53 0.02 -31.96
CA PRO A 252 47.71 0.63 -33.27
C PRO A 252 46.93 -0.06 -34.39
N SER A 253 46.58 0.73 -35.41
CA SER A 253 45.83 0.34 -36.60
C SER A 253 46.62 -0.59 -37.53
N THR A 254 46.00 -1.69 -37.97
CA THR A 254 46.43 -2.44 -39.16
C THR A 254 45.50 -2.12 -40.33
N ALA A 255 46.11 -1.90 -41.49
CA ALA A 255 45.45 -1.49 -42.72
C ALA A 255 45.04 -2.69 -43.61
N ALA A 256 43.99 -2.43 -44.39
CA ALA A 256 43.62 -2.99 -45.70
C ALA A 256 43.09 -4.45 -45.79
N CYS A 257 41.83 -4.59 -46.22
CA CYS A 257 41.53 -4.86 -47.63
C CYS A 257 40.04 -4.64 -47.96
N SER A 258 39.79 -3.88 -49.01
CA SER A 258 38.49 -3.42 -49.50
C SER A 258 37.79 -4.45 -50.38
N SER A 259 36.46 -4.44 -50.41
CA SER A 259 35.65 -4.97 -51.52
C SER A 259 34.48 -4.00 -51.78
N PRO A 260 34.16 -3.68 -53.05
CA PRO A 260 33.32 -2.54 -53.41
C PRO A 260 31.81 -2.82 -53.33
N PRO A 261 30.95 -1.77 -53.26
CA PRO A 261 29.50 -1.91 -53.20
C PRO A 261 28.87 -2.08 -54.60
N PRO A 262 27.67 -2.68 -54.72
CA PRO A 262 26.96 -2.73 -55.99
C PRO A 262 26.27 -1.40 -56.32
N GLU A 263 26.40 -0.98 -57.58
CA GLU A 263 25.80 0.21 -58.20
C GLU A 263 24.28 0.08 -58.44
N HIS A 264 23.64 1.25 -58.48
CA HIS A 264 22.23 1.50 -58.81
C HIS A 264 21.84 1.09 -60.24
N ALA A 265 20.60 0.61 -60.42
CA ALA A 265 19.86 0.75 -61.67
C ALA A 265 18.42 1.22 -61.40
N THR A 266 18.15 2.44 -61.83
CA THR A 266 16.83 3.09 -61.92
C THR A 266 16.04 2.51 -63.11
N LYS A 267 14.73 2.31 -62.94
CA LYS A 267 13.77 2.34 -64.04
C LYS A 267 12.56 3.19 -63.65
N SER A 268 12.43 4.30 -64.36
CA SER A 268 11.26 5.15 -64.47
C SER A 268 10.16 4.50 -65.32
N SER A 269 8.90 4.69 -64.95
CA SER A 269 7.80 4.78 -65.92
C SER A 269 6.68 5.69 -65.39
N ASN A 270 6.45 6.77 -66.14
CA ASN A 270 5.29 7.66 -66.07
C ASN A 270 3.98 6.92 -66.40
N SER A 271 2.86 7.37 -65.81
CA SER A 271 1.66 7.78 -66.57
C SER A 271 0.54 8.33 -65.66
N SER A 272 0.33 9.65 -65.76
CA SER A 272 -0.95 10.37 -65.97
C SER A 272 -2.30 9.87 -65.38
N HIS A 273 -2.92 10.79 -64.62
CA HIS A 273 -4.34 11.22 -64.52
C HIS A 273 -5.34 10.71 -65.58
N PRO A 274 -6.66 10.60 -65.29
CA PRO A 274 -7.52 11.63 -64.67
C PRO A 274 -7.87 11.39 -63.20
#